data_AF-A0A530QVT3-F1
#
_entry.id   AF-A0A530QVT3-F1
#
_cell.length_a   1.000
_cell.length_b   1.000
_cell.length_c   1.000
_cell.angle_alpha   90.00
_cell.angle_beta   90.00
_cell.angle_gamma   90.00
#
_symmetry.space_group_name_H-M   'P 1'
#
loop_
_entity.id
_entity.type
_entity.pdbx_description
1 polymer ?
#
loop_
_entity_poly.entity_id
_entity_poly.type
_entity_poly.pdbx_seq_one_letter_code
_entity_poly.pdbx_strand_id
1 'polypeptide(L)'
;IMLSAKFHVGIAEIAGHSILTGFVKDLLSRSSLIIALYWRRRDTTCESHAHHALVDAIEKHDVKDASDLMRGHLIDLLSGLDLSLGEKKPESLADILR
;
A
#
# COMPACT_ATOMS: atom_id res chain seq x y z
N ILE A 1 -4.78 7.25 -4.42
CA ILE A 1 -5.07 6.25 -3.35
C ILE A 1 -6.46 5.64 -3.48
N MET A 2 -7.55 6.44 -3.47
CA MET A 2 -8.94 5.91 -3.55
C MET A 2 -9.21 4.97 -4.74
N LEU A 3 -8.74 5.30 -5.95
CA LEU A 3 -8.91 4.42 -7.13
C LEU A 3 -8.16 3.10 -7.00
N SER A 4 -6.94 3.12 -6.45
CA SER A 4 -6.16 1.90 -6.16
C SER A 4 -6.90 0.99 -5.19
N ALA A 5 -7.48 1.57 -4.13
CA ALA A 5 -8.23 0.81 -3.15
C ALA A 5 -9.46 0.11 -3.79
N LYS A 6 -10.20 0.82 -4.65
CA LYS A 6 -11.33 0.22 -5.38
C LYS A 6 -10.89 -0.92 -6.30
N PHE A 7 -9.74 -0.79 -6.95
CA PHE A 7 -9.18 -1.84 -7.80
C PHE A 7 -8.89 -3.13 -7.01
N HIS A 8 -8.15 -3.04 -5.89
CA HIS A 8 -7.85 -4.22 -5.07
C HIS A 8 -9.10 -4.86 -4.45
N VAL A 9 -10.09 -4.04 -4.05
CA VAL A 9 -11.40 -4.54 -3.60
C VAL A 9 -12.12 -5.31 -4.71
N GLY A 10 -12.11 -4.79 -5.94
CA GLY A 10 -12.73 -5.44 -7.09
C GLY A 10 -12.12 -6.83 -7.37
N ILE A 11 -10.79 -6.96 -7.28
CA ILE A 11 -10.11 -8.26 -7.41
C ILE A 11 -10.62 -9.25 -6.33
N ALA A 12 -10.70 -8.82 -5.08
CA ALA A 12 -11.17 -9.67 -3.98
C ALA A 12 -12.65 -10.07 -4.14
N GLU A 13 -13.48 -9.16 -4.65
CA GLU A 13 -14.90 -9.43 -4.96
C GLU A 13 -15.05 -10.44 -6.11
N ILE A 14 -14.25 -10.33 -7.17
CA ILE A 14 -14.21 -11.30 -8.28
C ILE A 14 -13.78 -12.69 -7.79
N ALA A 15 -12.84 -12.76 -6.85
CA ALA A 15 -12.40 -14.02 -6.25
C ALA A 15 -13.46 -14.71 -5.38
N GLY A 16 -14.59 -14.05 -5.08
CA GLY A 16 -15.73 -14.64 -4.38
C GLY A 16 -15.53 -14.89 -2.87
N HIS A 17 -14.46 -14.38 -2.27
CA HIS A 17 -14.14 -14.60 -0.86
C HIS A 17 -14.54 -13.41 0.03
N SER A 18 -15.81 -13.36 0.43
CA SER A 18 -16.40 -12.24 1.19
C SER A 18 -15.64 -11.86 2.47
N ILE A 19 -15.12 -12.85 3.22
CA ILE A 19 -14.31 -12.62 4.42
C ILE A 19 -12.99 -11.91 4.06
N LEU A 20 -12.30 -12.40 3.03
CA LEU A 20 -11.04 -11.80 2.57
C LEU A 20 -11.28 -10.38 2.03
N THR A 21 -12.37 -10.17 1.30
CA THR A 21 -12.78 -8.84 0.83
C THR A 21 -12.96 -7.87 1.98
N GLY A 22 -13.55 -8.31 3.10
CA GLY A 22 -13.65 -7.52 4.33
C GLY A 22 -12.28 -7.12 4.86
N PHE A 23 -11.36 -8.08 5.00
CA PHE A 23 -9.99 -7.81 5.44
C PHE A 23 -9.25 -6.82 4.52
N VAL A 24 -9.39 -6.98 3.19
CA VAL A 24 -8.78 -6.08 2.21
C VAL A 24 -9.33 -4.66 2.35
N LYS A 25 -10.64 -4.49 2.53
CA LYS A 25 -11.27 -3.17 2.76
C LYS A 25 -10.71 -2.49 4.01
N ASP A 26 -10.60 -3.21 5.12
CA ASP A 26 -10.08 -2.68 6.38
C ASP A 26 -8.59 -2.30 6.28
N LEU A 27 -7.78 -3.16 5.65
CA LEU A 27 -6.36 -2.91 5.43
C LEU A 27 -6.14 -1.67 4.55
N LEU A 28 -6.89 -1.52 3.46
CA LEU A 28 -6.78 -0.38 2.56
C LEU A 28 -7.17 0.93 3.26
N SER A 29 -8.20 0.92 4.10
CA SER A 29 -8.59 2.08 4.89
C SER A 29 -7.45 2.56 5.79
N ARG A 30 -6.85 1.66 6.59
CA ARG A 30 -5.74 1.97 7.50
C ARG A 30 -4.48 2.39 6.75
N SER A 31 -4.13 1.65 5.69
CA SER A 31 -2.91 1.89 4.90
C SER A 31 -2.98 3.21 4.13
N SER A 32 -4.17 3.65 3.72
CA SER A 32 -4.35 4.95 3.07
C SER A 32 -3.92 6.13 3.97
N LEU A 33 -4.23 6.04 5.27
CA LEU A 33 -3.82 7.04 6.25
C LEU A 33 -2.31 6.97 6.51
N ILE A 34 -1.74 5.77 6.66
CA ILE A 34 -0.30 5.57 6.85
C ILE A 34 0.47 6.18 5.67
N ILE A 35 0.04 5.86 4.44
CA ILE A 35 0.61 6.46 3.22
C ILE A 35 0.47 7.98 3.28
N ALA A 36 -0.72 8.52 3.54
CA ALA A 36 -0.91 9.97 3.59
C ALA A 36 0.01 10.69 4.60
N LEU A 37 0.36 10.06 5.72
CA LEU A 37 1.16 10.66 6.79
C LEU A 37 2.68 10.49 6.59
N TYR A 38 3.12 9.35 6.06
CA TYR A 38 4.54 8.97 6.06
C TYR A 38 5.18 8.93 4.67
N TRP A 39 4.45 9.29 3.62
CA TRP A 39 4.95 9.23 2.25
C TRP A 39 6.01 10.31 1.98
N ARG A 40 7.22 9.89 1.59
CA ARG A 40 8.35 10.80 1.32
C ARG A 40 8.73 10.90 -0.15
N ARG A 41 8.46 9.88 -0.98
CA ARG A 41 8.79 9.84 -2.42
C ARG A 41 7.56 10.12 -3.29
N ARG A 42 7.39 11.33 -3.82
CA ARG A 42 6.17 11.74 -4.59
C ARG A 42 5.96 11.00 -5.92
N ASP A 43 6.92 10.18 -6.32
CA ASP A 43 7.09 9.60 -7.65
C ASP A 43 6.55 8.17 -7.77
N THR A 44 6.21 7.48 -6.66
CA THR A 44 5.83 6.05 -6.68
C THR A 44 4.39 5.75 -6.26
N THR A 45 3.47 6.72 -6.31
CA THR A 45 2.07 6.46 -5.89
C THR A 45 1.38 5.51 -6.86
N CYS A 46 1.38 4.21 -6.53
CA CYS A 46 0.79 3.11 -7.30
C CYS A 46 0.95 3.32 -8.80
N GLU A 47 2.16 3.11 -9.30
CA GLU A 47 2.42 3.26 -10.72
C GLU A 47 1.40 2.45 -11.54
N SER A 48 0.73 3.13 -12.45
CA SER A 48 -0.28 2.55 -13.35
C SER A 48 0.23 1.26 -14.02
N HIS A 49 1.54 1.16 -14.25
CA HIS A 49 2.20 -0.01 -14.81
C HIS A 49 2.06 -1.29 -13.97
N ALA A 50 2.11 -1.21 -12.64
CA ALA A 50 1.99 -2.39 -11.77
C ALA A 50 0.58 -3.01 -11.83
N HIS A 51 -0.46 -2.17 -11.95
CA HIS A 51 -1.84 -2.67 -12.06
C HIS A 51 -2.12 -3.33 -13.41
N HIS A 52 -1.56 -2.81 -14.51
CA HIS A 52 -1.71 -3.45 -15.82
C HIS A 52 -1.03 -4.82 -15.84
N ALA A 53 0.21 -4.92 -15.35
CA ALA A 53 0.91 -6.20 -15.25
C ALA A 53 0.13 -7.22 -14.40
N LEU A 54 -0.47 -6.77 -13.29
CA LEU A 54 -1.29 -7.63 -12.45
C LEU A 54 -2.56 -8.12 -13.16
N VAL A 55 -3.23 -7.25 -13.92
CA VAL A 55 -4.41 -7.64 -14.72
C VAL A 55 -4.02 -8.67 -15.77
N ASP A 56 -2.91 -8.47 -16.48
CA ASP A 56 -2.41 -9.40 -17.49
C ASP A 56 -2.07 -10.77 -16.89
N ALA A 57 -1.47 -10.79 -15.68
CA ALA A 57 -1.17 -12.03 -14.97
C ALA A 57 -2.45 -12.77 -14.54
N ILE A 58 -3.46 -12.03 -14.07
CA ILE A 58 -4.78 -12.60 -13.72
C ILE A 58 -5.47 -13.16 -14.96
N GLU A 59 -5.45 -12.45 -16.10
CA GLU A 59 -6.04 -12.89 -17.37
C GLU A 59 -5.40 -14.19 -17.86
N LYS A 60 -4.08 -14.34 -17.70
CA LYS A 60 -3.33 -15.57 -18.03
C LYS A 60 -3.52 -16.70 -17.01
N HIS A 61 -4.28 -16.47 -15.93
CA HIS A 61 -4.40 -17.36 -14.79
C HIS A 61 -3.05 -17.74 -14.15
N ASP A 62 -2.02 -16.88 -14.27
CA ASP A 62 -0.72 -17.09 -13.65
C ASP A 62 -0.75 -16.63 -12.19
N VAL A 63 -1.18 -17.55 -11.31
CA VAL A 63 -1.31 -17.31 -9.88
C VAL A 63 0.02 -16.87 -9.24
N LYS A 64 1.14 -17.44 -9.71
CA LYS A 64 2.46 -17.16 -9.13
C LYS A 64 2.87 -15.73 -9.47
N ASP A 65 2.80 -15.37 -10.74
CA ASP A 65 3.18 -14.03 -11.20
C ASP A 65 2.28 -12.95 -10.57
N ALA A 66 0.95 -13.16 -10.57
CA ALA A 66 0.02 -12.23 -9.92
C ALA A 66 0.32 -12.02 -8.42
N SER A 67 0.70 -13.10 -7.72
CA SER A 67 1.07 -13.02 -6.30
C SER A 67 2.40 -12.29 -6.08
N ASP A 68 3.39 -12.55 -6.92
CA ASP A 68 4.71 -11.92 -6.85
C ASP A 68 4.62 -10.43 -7.18
N LEU A 69 3.82 -10.05 -8.19
CA LEU A 69 3.54 -8.65 -8.55
C LEU A 69 2.85 -7.90 -7.40
N MET A 70 1.82 -8.47 -6.78
CA MET A 70 1.14 -7.86 -5.64
C MET A 70 2.09 -7.68 -4.45
N ARG A 71 2.97 -8.65 -4.20
CA ARG A 71 3.97 -8.57 -3.13
C ARG A 71 5.00 -7.49 -3.41
N GLY A 72 5.55 -7.44 -4.62
CA GLY A 72 6.51 -6.42 -5.04
C GLY A 72 5.93 -5.02 -4.89
N HIS A 73 4.69 -4.83 -5.35
CA HIS A 73 3.95 -3.59 -5.19
C HIS A 73 3.87 -3.12 -3.73
N LEU A 74 3.57 -4.03 -2.78
CA LEU A 74 3.53 -3.69 -1.35
C LEU A 74 4.91 -3.33 -0.79
N ILE A 75 5.97 -4.03 -1.22
CA ILE A 75 7.35 -3.74 -0.80
C ILE A 75 7.77 -2.35 -1.29
N ASP A 76 7.46 -2.02 -2.54
CA ASP A 76 7.77 -0.71 -3.12
C ASP A 76 7.05 0.41 -2.37
N LEU A 77 5.76 0.22 -2.07
CA LEU A 77 4.99 1.16 -1.24
C LEU A 77 5.64 1.36 0.13
N LEU A 78 6.00 0.29 0.83
CA LEU A 78 6.65 0.36 2.15
C LEU A 78 8.01 1.05 2.09
N SER A 79 8.80 0.80 1.05
CA SER A 79 10.11 1.45 0.86
C SER A 79 10.02 2.96 0.63
N GLY A 80 8.87 3.45 0.14
CA GLY A 80 8.57 4.87 -0.06
C GLY A 80 8.12 5.61 1.21
N LEU A 81 7.86 4.89 2.30
CA LEU A 81 7.45 5.45 3.58
C LEU A 81 8.66 5.78 4.46
N ASP A 82 8.60 6.93 5.12
CA ASP A 82 9.51 7.31 6.19
C ASP A 82 8.79 7.26 7.53
N LEU A 83 8.85 6.09 8.18
CA LEU A 83 8.21 5.86 9.48
C LEU A 83 9.00 6.46 10.66
N SER A 84 10.19 7.02 10.41
CA SER A 84 11.01 7.66 11.47
C SER A 84 10.45 8.99 11.94
N LEU A 85 9.52 9.59 11.19
CA LEU A 85 8.83 10.85 11.55
C LEU A 85 8.06 10.77 12.89
N GLY A 86 7.69 9.56 13.34
CA GLY A 86 7.04 9.31 14.63
C GLY A 86 7.99 9.23 15.83
N GLU A 87 9.31 9.10 15.60
CA GLU A 87 10.33 9.02 16.65
C GLU A 87 11.06 10.36 16.85
N LYS A 88 10.35 11.49 16.79
CA LYS A 88 10.88 12.69 17.44
C LYS A 88 10.89 12.46 18.93
N LYS A 89 12.02 11.97 19.45
CA LYS A 89 12.35 11.99 20.87
C LYS A 89 11.98 13.39 21.37
N PRO A 90 11.15 13.54 22.42
CA PRO A 90 10.88 14.85 22.96
C PRO A 90 12.24 15.42 23.38
N GLU A 91 12.72 16.43 22.64
CA GLU A 91 13.86 17.20 23.10
C GLU A 91 13.49 17.68 24.49
N SER A 92 14.34 17.38 25.48
CA SER A 92 14.05 17.84 26.82
C SER A 92 14.06 19.37 26.76
N LEU A 93 13.14 20.02 27.48
CA LEU A 93 13.13 21.49 27.56
C LEU A 93 14.50 22.05 27.99
N ALA A 94 15.30 21.26 28.70
CA ALA A 94 16.68 21.60 29.07
C ALA A 94 17.66 21.63 27.88
N ASP A 95 17.41 20.87 26.82
CA ASP A 95 18.24 20.85 25.60
C ASP A 95 17.92 22.03 24.67
N ILE A 96 16.69 22.55 24.71
CA ILE A 96 16.23 23.68 23.86
C ILE A 96 16.64 25.04 24.45
N LEU A 97 16.87 25.13 25.76
CA LEU A 97 17.12 26.38 26.49
C LEU A 97 18.61 26.64 26.80
N ARG A 98 19.53 25.97 26.11
CA ARG A 98 20.98 26.24 26.15
C ARG A 98 21.44 27.05 24.96
#